data_AF-A0A532TU67-F1
#
_entry.id   AF-A0A532TU67-F1
#
_cell.length_a   1.000
_cell.length_b   1.000
_cell.length_c   1.000
_cell.angle_alpha   90.00
_cell.angle_beta   90.00
_cell.angle_gamma   90.00
#
_symmetry.space_group_name_H-M   'P 1'
#
loop_
_entity.id
_entity.type
_entity.pdbx_description
1 polymer ?
#
loop_
_entity_poly.entity_id
_entity_poly.type
_entity_poly.pdbx_seq_one_letter_code
_entity_poly.pdbx_strand_id
1 'polypeptide(L)'
;MRSISVDWSKAKEKPDKKQAVEGRFLLDLRSKIDDLEQKLKQREQKIEKLSKELNDTKEKLLEKEKSLTEKTQELSTTKSEIDAIKEEKINIEAEIDNLKSNKSSLEQNLEADNEKIREFESKLEELEPQVGNLKEDYEQKERELEGVKKDLQQTISDKYIEIESLKNELTDQINVKENQIIEAKNELEAKNKEIEAIELKIKSLEDYIEESKGAPQVIEGIKELMSHKGFLSDKELEDLIDKHRE
;
A
#
# COMPACT_ATOMS: atom_id res chain seq x y z
N MET A 1 37.92 19.12 151.41
CA MET A 1 39.07 19.56 150.57
C MET A 1 38.52 20.44 149.46
N ARG A 2 38.98 21.69 149.33
CA ARG A 2 38.57 22.57 148.22
C ARG A 2 39.25 22.04 146.96
N SER A 3 38.49 21.59 145.96
CA SER A 3 39.03 21.16 144.67
C SER A 3 39.66 22.37 143.97
N ILE A 4 40.97 22.36 143.79
CA ILE A 4 41.67 23.49 143.15
C ILE A 4 41.73 23.21 141.64
N SER A 5 40.66 23.59 140.93
CA SER A 5 40.62 23.65 139.47
C SER A 5 41.45 24.84 138.96
N VAL A 6 41.90 24.78 137.71
CA VAL A 6 42.56 25.91 137.04
C VAL A 6 41.60 27.11 137.01
N ASP A 7 42.06 28.29 137.44
CA ASP A 7 41.30 29.54 137.44
C ASP A 7 41.68 30.32 136.18
N TRP A 8 41.02 29.99 135.08
CA TRP A 8 41.32 30.52 133.75
C TRP A 8 41.21 32.05 133.67
N SER A 9 40.37 32.66 134.51
CA SER A 9 40.24 34.11 134.59
C SER A 9 41.49 34.77 135.17
N LYS A 10 42.03 34.25 136.28
CA LYS A 10 43.31 34.72 136.84
C LYS A 10 44.50 34.44 135.92
N ALA A 11 44.53 33.27 135.27
CA ALA A 11 45.58 32.91 134.32
C ALA A 11 45.61 33.83 133.08
N LYS A 12 44.44 34.35 132.67
CA LYS A 12 44.32 35.31 131.56
C LYS A 12 44.72 36.74 131.95
N GLU A 13 44.43 37.17 133.17
CA GLU A 13 44.77 38.52 133.67
C GLU A 13 46.25 38.68 134.09
N LYS A 14 46.86 37.61 134.63
CA LYS A 14 48.25 37.61 135.14
C LYS A 14 48.98 36.30 134.78
N PRO A 15 49.39 36.11 133.53
CA PRO A 15 49.94 34.84 133.03
C PRO A 15 51.24 34.39 133.72
N ASP A 16 52.04 35.32 134.25
CA ASP A 16 53.33 35.02 134.86
C ASP A 16 53.27 34.62 136.35
N LYS A 17 52.09 34.68 136.98
CA LYS A 17 51.93 34.32 138.40
C LYS A 17 51.64 32.84 138.59
N LYS A 18 52.38 32.21 139.52
CA LYS A 18 52.22 30.79 139.87
C LYS A 18 50.85 30.52 140.52
N GLN A 19 50.16 29.50 140.04
CA GLN A 19 48.93 28.97 140.63
C GLN A 19 49.15 27.49 141.02
N ALA A 20 48.75 27.11 142.24
CA ALA A 20 48.70 25.70 142.62
C ALA A 20 47.48 25.04 141.95
N VAL A 21 47.69 23.91 141.28
CA VAL A 21 46.66 23.13 140.59
C VAL A 21 46.87 21.65 140.87
N GLU A 22 45.78 20.90 141.04
CA GLU A 22 45.87 19.46 141.24
C GLU A 22 46.28 18.77 139.93
N GLY A 23 47.28 17.89 139.98
CA GLY A 23 47.82 17.20 138.80
C GLY A 23 46.78 16.39 138.01
N ARG A 24 45.70 15.93 138.67
CA ARG A 24 44.59 15.21 138.02
C ARG A 24 43.85 16.06 137.00
N PHE A 25 43.57 17.33 137.29
CA PHE A 25 42.90 18.22 136.34
C PHE A 25 43.78 18.55 135.13
N LEU A 26 45.09 18.69 135.34
CA LEU A 26 46.05 18.84 134.25
C LEU A 26 46.10 17.58 133.36
N LEU A 27 46.00 16.39 133.98
CA LEU A 27 45.92 15.11 133.25
C LEU A 27 44.64 15.00 132.43
N ASP A 28 43.47 15.31 133.02
CA ASP A 28 42.17 15.27 132.33
C ASP A 28 42.12 16.26 131.15
N LEU A 29 42.68 17.47 131.33
CA LEU A 29 42.82 18.45 130.26
C LEU A 29 43.74 17.95 129.14
N ARG A 30 44.87 17.32 129.49
CA ARG A 30 45.78 16.70 128.52
C ARG A 30 45.06 15.60 127.74
N SER A 31 44.34 14.70 128.40
CA SER A 31 43.56 13.66 127.72
C SER A 31 42.51 14.24 126.78
N LYS A 32 41.84 15.33 127.17
CA LYS A 32 40.86 15.99 126.31
C LYS A 32 41.50 16.70 125.12
N ILE A 33 42.69 17.28 125.29
CA ILE A 33 43.49 17.85 124.19
C ILE A 33 43.89 16.73 123.23
N ASP A 34 44.46 15.63 123.74
CA ASP A 34 44.86 14.47 122.94
C ASP A 34 43.66 13.91 122.13
N ASP A 35 42.49 13.77 122.74
CA ASP A 35 41.25 13.34 122.08
C ASP A 35 40.79 14.31 120.98
N LEU A 36 40.88 15.62 121.23
CA LEU A 36 40.51 16.65 120.26
C LEU A 36 41.50 16.68 119.09
N GLU A 37 42.79 16.55 119.35
CA GLU A 37 43.84 16.45 118.33
C GLU A 37 43.63 15.20 117.44
N GLN A 38 43.30 14.05 118.04
CA GLN A 38 42.95 12.85 117.27
C GLN A 38 41.71 13.06 116.39
N LYS A 39 40.65 13.68 116.93
CA LYS A 39 39.42 13.99 116.17
C LYS A 39 39.69 14.99 115.04
N LEU A 40 40.53 15.99 115.28
CA LEU A 40 40.93 16.98 114.28
C LEU A 40 41.66 16.27 113.12
N LYS A 41 42.66 15.44 113.45
CA LYS A 41 43.41 14.64 112.47
C LYS A 41 42.51 13.71 111.67
N GLN A 42 41.54 13.05 112.30
CA GLN A 42 40.57 12.20 111.60
C GLN A 42 39.67 13.01 110.64
N ARG A 43 39.24 14.20 111.06
CA ARG A 43 38.43 15.09 110.20
C ARG A 43 39.23 15.62 109.02
N GLU A 44 40.49 16.02 109.22
CA GLU A 44 41.40 16.45 108.16
C GLU A 44 41.59 15.36 107.11
N GLN A 45 41.86 14.12 107.54
CA GLN A 45 41.96 12.96 106.64
C GLN A 45 40.66 12.72 105.86
N LYS A 46 39.49 12.88 106.50
CA LYS A 46 38.19 12.73 105.84
C LYS A 46 37.93 13.83 104.82
N ILE A 47 38.30 15.08 105.13
CA ILE A 47 38.20 16.21 104.21
C ILE A 47 39.09 15.96 102.99
N GLU A 48 40.31 15.47 103.19
CA GLU A 48 41.22 15.18 102.07
C GLU A 48 40.66 14.07 101.16
N LYS A 49 40.10 13.00 101.75
CA LYS A 49 39.45 11.91 100.99
C LYS A 49 38.25 12.41 100.19
N LEU A 50 37.36 13.19 100.81
CA LEU A 50 36.19 13.76 100.14
C LEU A 50 36.58 14.75 99.04
N SER A 51 37.65 15.52 99.24
CA SER A 51 38.18 16.43 98.23
C SER A 51 38.67 15.67 96.97
N LYS A 52 39.37 14.55 97.16
CA LYS A 52 39.78 13.66 96.06
C LYS A 52 38.56 13.07 95.35
N GLU A 53 37.62 12.50 96.09
CA GLU A 53 36.39 11.94 95.51
C GLU A 53 35.57 12.98 94.74
N LEU A 54 35.48 14.23 95.24
CA LEU A 54 34.78 15.32 94.56
C LEU A 54 35.45 15.68 93.21
N ASN A 55 36.78 15.75 93.18
CA ASN A 55 37.52 16.03 91.94
C ASN A 55 37.34 14.90 90.92
N ASP A 56 37.49 13.63 91.34
CA ASP A 56 37.27 12.47 90.47
C ASP A 56 35.85 12.46 89.89
N THR A 57 34.86 12.86 90.69
CA THR A 57 33.46 12.92 90.25
C THR A 57 33.22 14.06 89.26
N LYS A 58 33.85 15.23 89.47
CA LYS A 58 33.80 16.35 88.52
C LYS A 58 34.42 15.99 87.18
N GLU A 59 35.57 15.31 87.18
CA GLU A 59 36.22 14.88 85.93
C GLU A 59 35.34 13.91 85.14
N LYS A 60 34.75 12.92 85.82
CA LYS A 60 33.79 11.99 85.21
C LYS A 60 32.56 12.69 84.66
N LEU A 61 32.04 13.71 85.37
CA LEU A 61 30.88 14.48 84.90
C LEU A 61 31.21 15.23 83.61
N LEU A 62 32.35 15.92 83.55
CA LEU A 62 32.81 16.62 82.34
C LEU A 62 32.98 15.68 81.14
N GLU A 63 33.53 14.49 81.37
CA GLU A 63 33.66 13.47 80.32
C GLU A 63 32.30 13.00 79.80
N LYS A 64 31.33 12.78 80.71
CA LYS A 64 29.96 12.40 80.35
C LYS A 64 29.23 13.52 79.60
N GLU A 65 29.40 14.77 80.01
CA GLU A 65 28.82 15.93 79.31
C GLU A 65 29.36 16.04 77.89
N LYS A 66 30.68 15.87 77.69
CA LYS A 66 31.30 15.86 76.37
C LYS A 66 30.74 14.73 75.49
N SER A 67 30.67 13.51 76.02
CA SER A 67 30.11 12.37 75.30
C SER A 67 28.64 12.57 74.94
N LEU A 68 27.85 13.19 75.82
CA LEU A 68 26.45 13.52 75.56
C LEU A 68 26.31 14.54 74.43
N THR A 69 27.16 15.57 74.40
CA THR A 69 27.15 16.55 73.29
C THR A 69 27.51 15.91 71.95
N GLU A 70 28.53 15.05 71.93
CA GLU A 70 28.92 14.31 70.72
C GLU A 70 27.76 13.42 70.21
N LYS A 71 27.14 12.65 71.10
CA LYS A 71 26.00 11.80 70.76
C LYS A 71 24.76 12.59 70.31
N THR A 72 24.54 13.77 70.87
CA THR A 72 23.45 14.66 70.45
C THR A 72 23.68 15.18 69.03
N GLN A 73 24.92 15.52 68.69
CA GLN A 73 25.29 15.96 67.35
C GLN A 73 25.15 14.83 66.33
N GLU A 74 25.63 13.63 66.65
CA GLU A 74 25.44 12.42 65.82
C GLU A 74 23.95 12.12 65.58
N LEU A 75 23.12 12.22 66.62
CA LEU A 75 21.68 12.02 66.49
C LEU A 75 21.05 13.03 65.51
N SER A 76 21.48 14.29 65.58
CA SER A 76 21.00 15.33 64.67
C SER A 76 21.41 15.06 63.22
N THR A 77 22.64 14.60 62.97
CA THR A 77 23.10 14.29 61.61
C THR A 77 22.36 13.10 61.04
N THR A 78 22.22 12.02 61.81
CA THR A 78 21.48 10.83 61.39
C THR A 78 20.01 11.15 61.11
N LYS A 79 19.39 12.06 61.88
CA LYS A 79 18.01 12.48 61.62
C LYS A 79 17.89 13.19 60.26
N SER A 80 18.80 14.09 59.93
CA SER A 80 18.82 14.77 58.63
C SER A 80 19.04 13.80 57.47
N GLU A 81 19.93 12.82 57.63
CA GLU A 81 20.16 11.76 56.63
C GLU A 81 18.90 10.91 56.41
N ILE A 82 18.21 10.53 57.48
CA ILE A 82 16.95 9.78 57.40
C ILE A 82 15.89 10.57 56.62
N ASP A 83 15.77 11.87 56.87
CA ASP A 83 14.78 12.70 56.16
C ASP A 83 15.15 12.88 54.68
N ALA A 84 16.44 13.00 54.33
CA ALA A 84 16.88 13.00 52.95
C ALA A 84 16.57 11.68 52.21
N ILE A 85 16.83 10.54 52.86
CA ILE A 85 16.52 9.21 52.31
C ILE A 85 15.01 9.03 52.09
N LYS A 86 14.16 9.58 52.96
CA LYS A 86 12.70 9.53 52.77
C LYS A 86 12.25 10.30 51.54
N GLU A 87 12.80 11.49 51.32
CA GLU A 87 12.48 12.29 50.14
C GLU A 87 12.94 11.59 48.85
N GLU A 88 14.14 11.00 48.86
CA GLU A 88 14.62 10.19 47.74
C GLU A 88 13.72 8.99 47.47
N LYS A 89 13.27 8.30 48.53
CA LYS A 89 12.31 7.18 48.43
C LYS A 89 11.00 7.61 47.76
N ILE A 90 10.45 8.76 48.14
CA ILE A 90 9.20 9.30 47.56
C ILE A 90 9.39 9.59 46.07
N ASN A 91 10.52 10.19 45.69
CA ASN A 91 10.82 10.47 44.28
C ASN A 91 10.96 9.19 43.46
N ILE A 92 11.68 8.19 43.97
CA ILE A 92 11.82 6.88 43.30
C ILE A 92 10.46 6.20 43.14
N GLU A 93 9.59 6.24 44.16
CA GLU A 93 8.24 5.69 44.09
C GLU A 93 7.40 6.37 42.98
N ALA A 94 7.49 7.70 42.86
CA ALA A 94 6.82 8.45 41.80
C ALA A 94 7.36 8.11 40.40
N GLU A 95 8.68 7.96 40.24
CA GLU A 95 9.29 7.54 38.98
C GLU A 95 8.86 6.13 38.57
N ILE A 96 8.81 5.20 39.53
CA ILE A 96 8.34 3.83 39.30
C ILE A 96 6.89 3.83 38.79
N ASP A 97 6.01 4.63 39.39
CA ASP A 97 4.61 4.69 38.97
C ASP A 97 4.44 5.33 37.58
N ASN A 98 5.25 6.34 37.25
CA ASN A 98 5.29 6.89 35.90
C ASN A 98 5.78 5.84 34.87
N LEU A 99 6.84 5.11 35.19
CA LEU A 99 7.36 4.04 34.34
C LEU A 99 6.33 2.92 34.12
N LYS A 100 5.57 2.53 35.15
CA LYS A 100 4.47 1.57 35.01
C LYS A 100 3.38 2.07 34.07
N SER A 101 2.99 3.34 34.20
CA SER A 101 1.99 3.96 33.32
C SER A 101 2.44 3.97 31.87
N ASN A 102 3.69 4.40 31.62
CA ASN A 102 4.28 4.40 30.28
C ASN A 102 4.38 2.99 29.69
N LYS A 103 4.78 2.00 30.49
CA LYS A 103 4.80 0.59 30.09
C LYS A 103 3.41 0.12 29.66
N SER A 104 2.37 0.40 30.45
CA SER A 104 1.00 0.01 30.11
C SER A 104 0.50 0.66 28.81
N SER A 105 0.85 1.92 28.57
CA SER A 105 0.51 2.61 27.32
C SER A 105 1.22 2.00 26.11
N LEU A 106 2.51 1.67 26.24
CA LEU A 106 3.27 1.00 25.20
C LEU A 106 2.72 -0.41 24.90
N GLU A 107 2.32 -1.17 25.92
CA GLU A 107 1.68 -2.48 25.74
C GLU A 107 0.35 -2.38 24.97
N GLN A 108 -0.47 -1.36 25.26
CA GLN A 108 -1.72 -1.12 24.52
C GLN A 108 -1.47 -0.76 23.06
N ASN A 109 -0.48 0.12 22.79
CA ASN A 109 -0.12 0.48 21.42
C ASN A 109 0.39 -0.73 20.63
N LEU A 110 1.20 -1.58 21.27
CA LEU A 110 1.72 -2.79 20.65
C LEU A 110 0.60 -3.76 20.27
N GLU A 111 -0.40 -3.95 21.14
CA GLU A 111 -1.56 -4.80 20.82
C GLU A 111 -2.36 -4.23 19.65
N ALA A 112 -2.63 -2.91 19.64
CA ALA A 112 -3.35 -2.25 18.55
C ALA A 112 -2.61 -2.35 17.21
N ASP A 113 -1.28 -2.26 17.20
CA ASP A 113 -0.49 -2.41 15.98
C ASP A 113 -0.44 -3.88 15.53
N ASN A 114 -0.40 -4.85 16.45
CA ASN A 114 -0.53 -6.27 16.12
C ASN A 114 -1.89 -6.60 15.49
N GLU A 115 -2.98 -6.00 15.95
CA GLU A 115 -4.30 -6.15 15.34
C GLU A 115 -4.33 -5.62 13.90
N LYS A 116 -3.74 -4.44 13.65
CA LYS A 116 -3.62 -3.89 12.27
C LYS A 116 -2.77 -4.76 11.37
N ILE A 117 -1.67 -5.33 11.87
CA ILE A 117 -0.83 -6.26 11.10
C ILE A 117 -1.66 -7.46 10.66
N ARG A 118 -2.42 -8.09 11.57
CA ARG A 118 -3.31 -9.21 11.23
C ARG A 118 -4.37 -8.83 10.20
N GLU A 119 -4.93 -7.62 10.29
CA GLU A 119 -5.89 -7.12 9.29
C GLU A 119 -5.24 -6.98 7.90
N PHE A 120 -4.02 -6.43 7.83
CA PHE A 120 -3.30 -6.31 6.57
C PHE A 120 -2.87 -7.66 6.00
N GLU A 121 -2.42 -8.60 6.83
CA GLU A 121 -2.11 -9.96 6.42
C GLU A 121 -3.34 -10.64 5.81
N SER A 122 -4.50 -10.55 6.46
CA SER A 122 -5.76 -11.10 5.94
C SER A 122 -6.18 -10.48 4.61
N LYS A 123 -6.04 -9.16 4.45
CA LYS A 123 -6.29 -8.48 3.16
C LYS A 123 -5.34 -8.93 2.06
N LEU A 124 -4.08 -9.20 2.41
CA LEU A 124 -3.09 -9.66 1.45
C LEU A 124 -3.38 -11.09 1.00
N GLU A 125 -3.74 -11.98 1.93
CA GLU A 125 -4.21 -13.35 1.63
C GLU A 125 -5.47 -13.36 0.75
N GLU A 126 -6.36 -12.36 0.87
CA GLU A 126 -7.54 -12.22 0.01
C GLU A 126 -7.20 -11.71 -1.40
N LEU A 127 -6.28 -10.73 -1.50
CA LEU A 127 -5.95 -10.08 -2.76
C LEU A 127 -5.05 -10.93 -3.66
N GLU A 128 -4.14 -11.73 -3.08
CA GLU A 128 -3.21 -12.56 -3.84
C GLU A 128 -3.90 -13.53 -4.82
N PRO A 129 -4.93 -14.32 -4.43
CA PRO A 129 -5.65 -15.17 -5.37
C PRO A 129 -6.48 -14.38 -6.37
N GLN A 130 -7.01 -13.19 -6.01
CA GLN A 130 -7.75 -12.35 -6.96
C GLN A 130 -6.84 -11.87 -8.09
N VAL A 131 -5.61 -11.47 -7.78
CA VAL A 131 -4.60 -11.10 -8.78
C VAL A 131 -4.23 -12.31 -9.65
N GLY A 132 -4.10 -13.50 -9.06
CA GLY A 132 -3.90 -14.75 -9.79
C GLY A 132 -5.01 -15.02 -10.80
N ASN A 133 -6.26 -14.99 -10.35
CA ASN A 133 -7.43 -15.23 -11.20
C ASN A 133 -7.55 -14.19 -12.33
N LEU A 134 -7.34 -12.90 -12.03
CA LEU A 134 -7.37 -11.84 -13.05
C LEU A 134 -6.30 -12.04 -14.12
N LYS A 135 -5.11 -12.55 -13.73
CA LYS A 135 -4.04 -12.86 -14.68
C LYS A 135 -4.41 -14.04 -15.57
N GLU A 136 -4.98 -15.10 -15.01
CA GLU A 136 -5.45 -16.25 -15.78
C GLU A 136 -6.55 -15.87 -16.78
N ASP A 137 -7.53 -15.08 -16.32
CA ASP A 137 -8.61 -14.54 -17.17
C ASP A 137 -8.05 -13.70 -18.32
N TYR A 138 -7.05 -12.84 -18.03
CA TYR A 138 -6.39 -12.02 -19.05
C TYR A 138 -5.69 -12.88 -20.11
N GLU A 139 -4.89 -13.87 -19.67
CA GLU A 139 -4.20 -14.80 -20.58
C GLU A 139 -5.18 -15.63 -21.41
N GLN A 140 -6.33 -16.03 -20.84
CA GLN A 140 -7.38 -16.70 -21.59
C GLN A 140 -7.96 -15.79 -22.67
N LYS A 141 -8.30 -14.54 -22.33
CA LYS A 141 -8.84 -13.58 -23.30
C LYS A 141 -7.85 -13.26 -24.41
N GLU A 142 -6.56 -13.19 -24.11
CA GLU A 142 -5.51 -13.02 -25.12
C GLU A 142 -5.45 -14.20 -26.10
N ARG A 143 -5.54 -15.44 -25.60
CA ARG A 143 -5.61 -16.64 -26.45
C ARG A 143 -6.87 -16.67 -27.31
N GLU A 144 -8.02 -16.33 -26.76
CA GLU A 144 -9.29 -16.23 -27.50
C GLU A 144 -9.19 -15.19 -28.63
N LEU A 145 -8.60 -14.02 -28.33
CA LEU A 145 -8.42 -12.95 -29.31
C LEU A 145 -7.51 -13.36 -30.46
N GLU A 146 -6.38 -14.03 -30.17
CA GLU A 146 -5.48 -14.52 -31.21
C GLU A 146 -6.13 -15.63 -32.06
N GLY A 147 -6.96 -16.48 -31.45
CA GLY A 147 -7.79 -17.45 -32.17
C GLY A 147 -8.73 -16.78 -33.18
N VAL A 148 -9.53 -15.81 -32.71
CA VAL A 148 -10.44 -15.04 -33.57
C VAL A 148 -9.68 -14.33 -34.70
N LYS A 149 -8.52 -13.75 -34.41
CA LYS A 149 -7.69 -13.08 -35.40
C LYS A 149 -7.22 -14.04 -36.49
N LYS A 150 -6.80 -15.25 -36.13
CA LYS A 150 -6.41 -16.29 -37.08
C LYS A 150 -7.59 -16.75 -37.93
N ASP A 151 -8.76 -16.97 -37.33
CA ASP A 151 -9.97 -17.40 -38.04
C ASP A 151 -10.44 -16.33 -39.04
N LEU A 152 -10.37 -15.05 -38.66
CA LEU A 152 -10.67 -13.94 -39.56
C LEU A 152 -9.67 -13.86 -40.72
N GLN A 153 -8.37 -14.01 -40.45
CA GLN A 153 -7.35 -14.03 -41.50
C GLN A 153 -7.58 -15.17 -42.50
N GLN A 154 -7.89 -16.37 -42.01
CA GLN A 154 -8.21 -17.51 -42.85
C GLN A 154 -9.46 -17.24 -43.69
N THR A 155 -10.53 -16.76 -43.08
CA THR A 155 -11.79 -16.45 -43.76
C THR A 155 -11.59 -15.40 -44.87
N ILE A 156 -10.80 -14.36 -44.61
CA ILE A 156 -10.46 -13.34 -45.61
C ILE A 156 -9.67 -13.96 -46.77
N SER A 157 -8.68 -14.81 -46.48
CA SER A 157 -7.91 -15.52 -47.50
C SER A 157 -8.80 -16.40 -48.37
N ASP A 158 -9.67 -17.20 -47.77
CA ASP A 158 -10.58 -18.10 -48.47
C ASP A 158 -11.55 -17.32 -49.36
N LYS A 159 -12.12 -16.23 -48.84
CA LYS A 159 -12.99 -15.34 -49.62
C LYS A 159 -12.27 -14.67 -50.78
N TYR A 160 -10.99 -14.32 -50.62
CA TYR A 160 -10.20 -13.76 -51.71
C TYR A 160 -9.99 -14.78 -52.84
N ILE A 161 -9.67 -16.03 -52.49
CA ILE A 161 -9.53 -17.14 -53.46
C ILE A 161 -10.86 -17.39 -54.18
N GLU A 162 -11.97 -17.44 -53.45
CA GLU A 162 -13.32 -17.62 -54.00
C GLU A 162 -13.68 -16.50 -55.00
N ILE A 163 -13.43 -15.24 -54.64
CA ILE A 163 -13.65 -14.09 -55.52
C ILE A 163 -12.81 -14.18 -56.79
N GLU A 164 -11.53 -14.54 -56.69
CA GLU A 164 -10.66 -14.64 -57.86
C GLU A 164 -11.08 -15.79 -58.77
N SER A 165 -11.53 -16.92 -58.21
CA SER A 165 -12.10 -18.03 -58.97
C SER A 165 -13.37 -17.62 -59.73
N LEU A 166 -14.32 -16.97 -59.04
CA LEU A 166 -15.56 -16.49 -59.66
C LEU A 166 -15.29 -15.45 -60.75
N LYS A 167 -14.30 -14.58 -60.55
CA LYS A 167 -13.88 -13.59 -61.53
C LYS A 167 -13.31 -14.24 -62.79
N ASN A 168 -12.48 -15.27 -62.64
CA ASN A 168 -11.95 -16.01 -63.78
C ASN A 168 -13.07 -16.75 -64.53
N GLU A 169 -13.97 -17.42 -63.80
CA GLU A 169 -15.12 -18.11 -64.40
C GLU A 169 -16.02 -17.14 -65.19
N LEU A 170 -16.33 -15.97 -64.61
CA LEU A 170 -17.12 -14.95 -65.29
C LEU A 170 -16.41 -14.42 -66.53
N THR A 171 -15.09 -14.24 -66.48
CA THR A 171 -14.27 -13.82 -67.62
C THR A 171 -14.32 -14.86 -68.75
N ASP A 172 -14.20 -16.14 -68.41
CA ASP A 172 -14.32 -17.24 -69.38
C ASP A 172 -15.72 -17.30 -70.00
N GLN A 173 -16.77 -17.15 -69.19
CA GLN A 173 -18.16 -17.08 -69.69
C GLN A 173 -18.37 -15.89 -70.62
N ILE A 174 -17.82 -14.72 -70.31
CA ILE A 174 -17.86 -13.53 -71.18
C ILE A 174 -17.17 -13.83 -72.52
N ASN A 175 -15.96 -14.39 -72.50
CA ASN A 175 -15.22 -14.75 -73.71
C ASN A 175 -15.99 -15.74 -74.58
N VAL A 176 -16.61 -16.76 -73.98
CA VAL A 176 -17.47 -17.72 -74.69
C VAL A 176 -18.67 -17.01 -75.32
N LYS A 177 -19.33 -16.12 -74.58
CA LYS A 177 -20.48 -15.36 -75.08
C LYS A 177 -20.11 -14.40 -76.20
N GLU A 178 -18.96 -13.73 -76.11
CA GLU A 178 -18.42 -12.86 -77.16
C GLU A 178 -18.17 -13.65 -78.45
N ASN A 179 -17.54 -14.83 -78.35
CA ASN A 179 -17.34 -15.71 -79.51
C ASN A 179 -18.67 -16.15 -80.14
N GLN A 180 -19.65 -16.56 -79.32
CA GLN A 180 -20.99 -16.92 -79.80
C GLN A 180 -21.68 -15.75 -80.53
N ILE A 181 -21.51 -14.51 -80.02
CA ILE A 181 -22.05 -13.30 -80.68
C ILE A 181 -21.35 -13.05 -82.02
N ILE A 182 -20.03 -13.23 -82.10
CA ILE A 182 -19.27 -13.10 -83.35
C ILE A 182 -19.75 -14.12 -84.38
N GLU A 183 -19.90 -15.39 -83.97
CA GLU A 183 -20.41 -16.47 -84.83
C GLU A 183 -21.82 -16.14 -85.36
N ALA A 184 -22.75 -15.79 -84.47
CA ALA A 184 -24.12 -15.41 -84.85
C ALA A 184 -24.15 -14.19 -85.79
N LYS A 185 -23.25 -13.21 -85.58
CA LYS A 185 -23.13 -12.04 -86.45
C LYS A 185 -22.64 -12.42 -87.86
N ASN A 186 -21.66 -13.31 -87.94
CA ASN A 186 -21.15 -13.82 -89.22
C ASN A 186 -22.22 -14.62 -89.97
N GLU A 187 -22.99 -15.45 -89.26
CA GLU A 187 -24.14 -16.18 -89.84
C GLU A 187 -25.22 -15.23 -90.36
N LEU A 188 -25.55 -14.19 -89.61
CA LEU A 188 -26.50 -13.16 -90.03
C LEU A 188 -26.02 -12.44 -91.30
N GLU A 189 -24.73 -12.09 -91.38
CA GLU A 189 -24.16 -11.46 -92.58
C GLU A 189 -24.22 -12.40 -93.79
N ALA A 190 -23.94 -13.69 -93.61
CA ALA A 190 -24.08 -14.69 -94.67
C ALA A 190 -25.53 -14.82 -95.15
N LYS A 191 -26.49 -14.87 -94.22
CA LYS A 191 -27.92 -14.91 -94.55
C LYS A 191 -28.39 -13.64 -95.25
N ASN A 192 -27.89 -12.46 -94.88
CA ASN A 192 -28.18 -11.22 -95.61
C ASN A 192 -27.68 -11.28 -97.05
N LYS A 193 -26.47 -11.78 -97.30
CA LYS A 193 -25.96 -11.97 -98.68
C LYS A 193 -26.79 -12.97 -99.48
N GLU A 194 -27.26 -14.05 -98.85
CA GLU A 194 -28.20 -14.98 -99.48
C GLU A 194 -29.53 -14.30 -99.84
N ILE A 195 -30.08 -13.46 -98.95
CA ILE A 195 -31.29 -12.67 -99.20
C ILE A 195 -31.08 -11.72 -100.37
N GLU A 196 -30.00 -10.92 -100.38
CA GLU A 196 -29.67 -10.01 -101.49
C GLU A 196 -29.56 -10.76 -102.83
N ALA A 197 -28.93 -11.94 -102.83
CA ALA A 197 -28.84 -12.77 -104.04
C ALA A 197 -30.21 -13.29 -104.50
N ILE A 198 -31.09 -13.67 -103.56
CA ILE A 198 -32.47 -14.07 -103.85
C ILE A 198 -33.27 -12.88 -104.37
N GLU A 199 -33.15 -11.69 -103.77
CA GLU A 199 -33.81 -10.46 -104.24
C GLU A 199 -33.41 -10.11 -105.67
N LEU A 200 -32.12 -10.18 -106.00
CA LEU A 200 -31.64 -10.00 -107.38
C LEU A 200 -32.23 -11.03 -108.33
N LYS A 201 -32.33 -12.29 -107.90
CA LYS A 201 -32.91 -13.36 -108.72
C LYS A 201 -34.41 -13.17 -108.92
N ILE A 202 -35.15 -12.77 -107.88
CA ILE A 202 -36.57 -12.42 -107.98
C ILE A 202 -36.73 -11.29 -108.98
N LYS A 203 -35.94 -10.22 -108.86
CA LYS A 203 -35.97 -9.10 -109.80
C LYS A 203 -35.72 -9.53 -111.24
N SER A 204 -34.71 -10.39 -111.48
CA SER A 204 -34.46 -10.91 -112.83
C SER A 204 -35.62 -11.76 -113.39
N LEU A 205 -36.33 -12.49 -112.52
CA LEU A 205 -37.50 -13.26 -112.91
C LEU A 205 -38.71 -12.36 -113.15
N GLU A 206 -38.88 -11.30 -112.36
CA GLU A 206 -39.89 -10.27 -112.57
C GLU A 206 -39.69 -9.56 -113.92
N ASP A 207 -38.45 -9.13 -114.21
CA ASP A 207 -38.06 -8.53 -115.50
C ASP A 207 -38.36 -9.48 -116.67
N TYR A 208 -37.99 -10.77 -116.54
CA TYR A 208 -38.28 -11.79 -117.56
C TYR A 208 -39.80 -12.01 -117.77
N ILE A 209 -40.58 -12.03 -116.69
CA ILE A 209 -42.04 -12.13 -116.77
C ILE A 209 -42.60 -10.90 -117.49
N GLU A 210 -42.11 -9.71 -117.19
CA GLU A 210 -42.54 -8.46 -117.84
C GLU A 210 -42.24 -8.47 -119.35
N GLU A 211 -41.04 -8.87 -119.76
CA GLU A 211 -40.69 -9.07 -121.18
C GLU A 211 -41.58 -10.13 -121.86
N SER A 212 -41.94 -11.19 -121.14
CA SER A 212 -42.78 -12.26 -121.68
C SER A 212 -44.28 -11.92 -121.76
N LYS A 213 -44.74 -10.85 -121.08
CA LYS A 213 -46.16 -10.43 -121.13
C LYS A 213 -46.60 -10.00 -122.53
N GLY A 214 -45.70 -9.48 -123.35
CA GLY A 214 -45.94 -9.10 -124.76
C GLY A 214 -46.32 -10.29 -125.65
N ALA A 215 -45.81 -11.49 -125.34
CA ALA A 215 -46.00 -12.68 -126.18
C ALA A 215 -47.49 -13.12 -126.29
N PRO A 216 -48.28 -13.17 -125.20
CA PRO A 216 -49.73 -13.39 -125.28
C PRO A 216 -50.47 -12.37 -126.17
N GLN A 217 -50.20 -11.06 -126.08
CA GLN A 217 -50.92 -10.08 -126.89
C GLN A 217 -50.51 -10.13 -128.37
N VAL A 218 -49.23 -10.41 -128.65
CA VAL A 218 -48.76 -10.68 -130.02
C VAL A 218 -49.43 -11.94 -130.57
N ILE A 219 -49.54 -13.02 -129.80
CA ILE A 219 -50.23 -14.25 -130.22
C ILE A 219 -51.73 -14.02 -130.46
N GLU A 220 -52.39 -13.20 -129.66
CA GLU A 220 -53.80 -12.85 -129.84
C GLU A 220 -54.02 -11.95 -131.07
N GLY A 221 -53.15 -10.96 -131.30
CA GLY A 221 -53.14 -10.15 -132.52
C GLY A 221 -52.87 -10.98 -133.78
N ILE A 222 -51.97 -11.97 -133.70
CA ILE A 222 -51.76 -12.95 -134.77
C ILE A 222 -53.04 -13.76 -135.01
N LYS A 223 -53.73 -14.21 -133.97
CA LYS A 223 -55.01 -14.94 -134.09
C LYS A 223 -56.09 -14.09 -134.76
N GLU A 224 -56.25 -12.82 -134.38
CA GLU A 224 -57.21 -11.92 -135.01
C GLU A 224 -56.89 -11.70 -136.50
N LEU A 225 -55.64 -11.38 -136.85
CA LEU A 225 -55.24 -11.22 -138.26
C LEU A 225 -55.41 -12.50 -139.08
N MET A 226 -55.03 -13.66 -138.51
CA MET A 226 -55.23 -14.95 -139.18
C MET A 226 -56.72 -15.28 -139.36
N SER A 227 -57.59 -14.89 -138.42
CA SER A 227 -59.03 -15.13 -138.55
C SER A 227 -59.67 -14.34 -139.71
N HIS A 228 -59.08 -13.20 -140.09
CA HIS A 228 -59.59 -12.34 -141.15
C HIS A 228 -58.93 -12.55 -142.52
N LYS A 229 -57.61 -12.81 -142.57
CA LYS A 229 -56.85 -12.91 -143.83
C LYS A 229 -56.36 -14.33 -144.18
N GLY A 230 -56.29 -15.25 -143.22
CA GLY A 230 -55.76 -16.60 -143.41
C GLY A 230 -54.24 -16.68 -143.66
N PHE A 231 -53.53 -15.55 -143.73
CA PHE A 231 -52.07 -15.45 -143.81
C PHE A 231 -51.60 -14.21 -143.03
N LEU A 232 -50.33 -14.20 -142.64
CA LEU A 232 -49.68 -13.09 -141.93
C LEU A 232 -48.46 -12.67 -142.76
N SER A 233 -48.33 -11.39 -143.12
CA SER A 233 -47.12 -10.91 -143.79
C SER A 233 -46.04 -10.51 -142.79
N ASP A 234 -44.77 -10.62 -143.19
CA ASP A 234 -43.63 -10.32 -142.31
C ASP A 234 -43.71 -8.89 -141.73
N LYS A 235 -44.20 -7.92 -142.51
CA LYS A 235 -44.39 -6.53 -142.05
C LYS A 235 -45.48 -6.40 -140.99
N GLU A 236 -46.58 -7.13 -141.13
CA GLU A 236 -47.69 -7.12 -140.16
C GLU A 236 -47.32 -7.83 -138.85
N LEU A 237 -46.46 -8.85 -138.91
CA LEU A 237 -45.89 -9.50 -137.73
C LEU A 237 -44.93 -8.55 -136.99
N GLU A 238 -44.08 -7.83 -137.73
CA GLU A 238 -43.10 -6.89 -137.18
C GLU A 238 -43.81 -5.69 -136.51
N ASP A 239 -44.83 -5.12 -137.15
CA ASP A 239 -45.66 -4.04 -136.57
C ASP A 239 -46.41 -4.51 -135.29
N LEU A 240 -46.84 -5.77 -135.22
CA LEU A 240 -47.49 -6.34 -134.03
C LEU A 240 -46.52 -6.56 -132.87
N ILE A 241 -45.30 -7.04 -133.19
CA ILE A 241 -44.24 -7.21 -132.20
C ILE A 241 -43.85 -5.85 -131.63
N ASP A 242 -43.64 -4.83 -132.46
CA ASP A 242 -43.21 -3.50 -132.02
C ASP A 242 -44.30 -2.74 -131.23
N LYS A 243 -45.58 -2.97 -131.53
CA LYS A 243 -46.71 -2.37 -130.79
C LYS A 243 -46.87 -2.91 -129.35
N HIS A 244 -46.34 -4.10 -129.07
CA HIS A 244 -46.47 -4.78 -127.78
C HIS A 244 -45.12 -4.99 -127.07
N ARG A 245 -44.11 -4.21 -127.46
CA ARG A 245 -42.74 -4.26 -126.93
C ARG A 245 -42.39 -3.14 -125.93
N GLU A 246 -43.35 -2.29 -125.57
CA GLU A 246 -43.30 -1.31 -124.47
C GLU A 246 -44.21 -1.76 -123.31
#